data_AF-A0A150SM99-F1
#
_entry.id   AF-A0A150SM99-F1
#
_cell.length_a   1.000
_cell.length_b   1.000
_cell.length_c   1.000
_cell.angle_alpha   90.00
_cell.angle_beta   90.00
_cell.angle_gamma   90.00
#
_symmetry.space_group_name_H-M   'P 1'
#
loop_
_entity.id
_entity.type
_entity.pdbx_description
1 polymer ?
#
loop_
_entity_poly.entity_id
_entity_poly.type
_entity_poly.pdbx_seq_one_letter_code
_entity_poly.pdbx_strand_id
1 'polypeptide(L)'
;MDPSYTPLFEECFVLLRADNDEQARARADQHSRAHETCFNNAAGQEIHWKLKHVVDVSRVLSDTLDDGAELYSRHFKDYGAYHAFEPLLSGGLD
;
A
#
# COMPACT_ATOMS: atom_id res chain seq x y z
N MET A 1 -8.02 -24.87 5.76
CA MET A 1 -6.95 -23.89 5.92
C MET A 1 -5.74 -24.63 6.42
N ASP A 2 -4.62 -24.53 5.71
CA ASP A 2 -3.34 -25.06 6.18
C ASP A 2 -2.96 -24.32 7.48
N PRO A 3 -2.78 -25.01 8.62
CA PRO A 3 -2.44 -24.38 9.89
C PRO A 3 -1.05 -23.71 9.89
N SER A 4 -0.21 -23.96 8.88
CA SER A 4 1.06 -23.27 8.67
C SER A 4 0.94 -21.98 7.82
N TYR A 5 -0.26 -21.65 7.34
CA TYR A 5 -0.49 -20.45 6.53
C TYR A 5 -0.39 -19.17 7.38
N THR A 6 0.62 -18.36 7.07
CA THR A 6 0.77 -17.00 7.60
C THR A 6 0.36 -15.99 6.52
N PRO A 7 -0.63 -15.11 6.76
CA PRO A 7 -1.00 -14.08 5.80
C PRO A 7 0.17 -13.14 5.51
N LEU A 8 0.38 -12.84 4.23
CA LEU A 8 1.30 -11.79 3.79
C LEU A 8 0.49 -10.51 3.50
N PHE A 9 1.02 -9.37 3.92
CA PHE A 9 0.42 -8.05 3.69
C PHE A 9 1.40 -7.17 2.92
N GLU A 10 0.86 -6.30 2.07
CA GLU A 10 1.60 -5.29 1.31
C GLU A 10 0.93 -3.93 1.53
N GLU A 11 1.75 -2.90 1.76
CA GLU A 11 1.35 -1.50 1.57
C GLU A 11 1.96 -1.01 0.26
N CYS A 12 1.12 -0.52 -0.66
CA CYS A 12 1.55 0.00 -1.95
C CYS A 12 0.99 1.40 -2.20
N PHE A 13 1.68 2.17 -3.03
CA PHE A 13 1.29 3.52 -3.41
C PHE A 13 1.07 3.60 -4.92
N VAL A 14 -0.04 4.22 -5.33
CA VAL A 14 -0.42 4.36 -6.74
C VAL A 14 -0.73 5.81 -7.07
N LEU A 15 -0.34 6.24 -8.26
CA LEU A 15 -0.67 7.56 -8.79
C LEU A 15 -1.97 7.48 -9.59
N LEU A 16 -2.97 8.25 -9.16
CA LEU A 16 -4.28 8.32 -9.80
C LEU A 16 -4.64 9.76 -10.11
N ARG A 17 -5.19 9.98 -11.31
CA ARG A 17 -5.75 11.28 -11.66
C ARG A 17 -7.12 11.44 -11.01
N ALA A 18 -7.30 12.52 -10.27
CA ALA A 18 -8.57 12.91 -9.69
C ALA A 18 -8.70 14.43 -9.55
N ASP A 19 -9.94 14.92 -9.55
CA ASP A 19 -10.28 16.35 -9.48
C ASP A 19 -10.43 16.83 -8.02
N ASN A 20 -10.68 15.90 -7.09
CA ASN A 20 -10.84 16.16 -5.66
C ASN A 20 -10.61 14.87 -4.84
N ASP A 21 -10.59 15.02 -3.51
CA ASP A 21 -10.20 13.95 -2.58
C ASP A 21 -11.23 12.81 -2.53
N GLU A 22 -12.52 13.13 -2.68
CA GLU A 22 -13.60 12.14 -2.75
C GLU A 22 -13.43 11.24 -3.99
N GLN A 23 -13.22 11.85 -5.16
CA GLN A 23 -12.99 11.13 -6.39
C GLN A 23 -11.69 10.34 -6.34
N ALA A 24 -10.64 10.88 -5.72
CA ALA A 24 -9.36 10.19 -5.53
C ALA A 24 -9.54 8.93 -4.66
N ARG A 25 -10.29 9.01 -3.56
CA ARG A 25 -10.62 7.85 -2.72
C ARG A 25 -11.44 6.80 -3.47
N ALA A 26 -12.47 7.22 -4.19
CA ALA A 26 -13.30 6.31 -4.99
C ALA A 26 -12.47 5.58 -6.05
N ARG A 27 -11.58 6.30 -6.74
CA ARG A 27 -10.67 5.74 -7.73
C ARG A 27 -9.63 4.80 -7.12
N ALA A 28 -9.12 5.11 -5.92
CA ALA A 28 -8.19 4.22 -5.20
C ALA A 28 -8.87 2.89 -4.84
N ASP A 29 -10.09 2.92 -4.30
CA ASP A 29 -10.84 1.69 -4.02
C ASP A 29 -11.13 0.89 -5.29
N GLN A 30 -11.61 1.56 -6.36
CA GLN A 30 -11.86 0.91 -7.65
C GLN A 30 -10.59 0.28 -8.24
N HIS A 31 -9.47 1.01 -8.26
CA HIS A 31 -8.20 0.54 -8.77
C HIS A 31 -7.73 -0.69 -7.98
N SER A 32 -7.69 -0.61 -6.66
CA SER A 32 -7.22 -1.71 -5.83
C SER A 32 -8.13 -2.95 -5.93
N ARG A 33 -9.45 -2.76 -6.04
CA ARG A 33 -10.39 -3.88 -6.27
C ARG A 33 -10.19 -4.57 -7.61
N ALA A 34 -9.86 -3.81 -8.66
CA ALA A 34 -9.57 -4.38 -9.98
C ALA A 34 -8.30 -5.24 -10.00
N HIS A 35 -7.41 -5.06 -9.00
CA HIS A 35 -6.19 -5.85 -8.82
C HIS A 35 -6.37 -7.05 -7.87
N GLU A 36 -7.57 -7.27 -7.33
CA GLU A 36 -7.87 -8.51 -6.61
C GLU A 36 -7.81 -9.69 -7.58
N THR A 37 -7.16 -10.77 -7.16
CA THR A 37 -6.94 -11.93 -8.03
C THR A 37 -6.79 -13.21 -7.22
N CYS A 38 -6.94 -14.34 -7.88
CA CYS A 38 -6.53 -15.63 -7.34
C CYS A 38 -5.61 -16.36 -8.32
N PHE A 39 -4.60 -17.02 -7.78
CA PHE A 39 -3.63 -17.79 -8.58
C PHE A 39 -3.03 -18.91 -7.75
N ASN A 40 -2.53 -19.96 -8.43
CA ASN A 40 -1.80 -21.01 -7.76
C ASN A 40 -0.32 -20.62 -7.66
N ASN A 41 0.25 -20.71 -6.46
CA ASN A 41 1.70 -20.55 -6.27
C ASN A 41 2.47 -21.78 -6.77
N ALA A 42 3.81 -21.74 -6.67
CA ALA A 42 4.68 -22.85 -7.10
C ALA A 42 4.46 -24.17 -6.32
N ALA A 43 3.85 -24.10 -5.13
CA ALA A 43 3.48 -25.27 -4.33
C ALA A 43 2.08 -25.82 -4.66
N GLY A 44 1.38 -25.24 -5.65
CA GLY A 44 0.02 -25.62 -6.02
C GLY A 44 -1.05 -25.14 -5.03
N GLN A 45 -0.71 -24.22 -4.13
CA GLN A 45 -1.68 -23.62 -3.21
C GLN A 45 -2.35 -22.43 -3.87
N GLU A 46 -3.68 -22.35 -3.75
CA GLU A 46 -4.46 -21.21 -4.22
C GLU A 46 -4.26 -20.00 -3.29
N ILE A 47 -3.71 -18.93 -3.85
CA ILE A 47 -3.50 -17.64 -3.18
C ILE A 47 -4.61 -16.70 -3.60
N HIS A 48 -5.17 -15.98 -2.63
CA HIS A 48 -6.18 -14.94 -2.83
C HIS A 48 -5.58 -13.59 -2.47
N TRP A 49 -5.38 -12.74 -3.47
CA TRP A 49 -4.95 -11.36 -3.28
C TRP A 49 -6.17 -10.44 -3.21
N LYS A 50 -6.32 -9.70 -2.10
CA LYS A 50 -7.50 -8.87 -1.84
C LYS A 50 -7.13 -7.53 -1.23
N LEU A 51 -7.92 -6.50 -1.54
CA LEU A 51 -7.80 -5.21 -0.89
C LEU A 51 -8.19 -5.35 0.59
N LYS A 52 -7.26 -5.01 1.48
CA LYS A 52 -7.55 -4.93 2.91
C LYS A 52 -8.15 -3.59 3.29
N HIS A 53 -7.51 -2.50 2.89
CA HIS A 53 -7.94 -1.14 3.21
C HIS A 53 -7.25 -0.10 2.31
N VAL A 54 -7.90 1.04 2.09
CA VAL A 54 -7.25 2.26 1.56
C VAL A 54 -6.85 3.12 2.74
N VAL A 55 -5.56 3.15 3.08
CA VAL A 55 -5.03 3.81 4.29
C VAL A 55 -5.09 5.33 4.17
N ASP A 56 -4.65 5.86 3.03
CA ASP A 56 -4.54 7.30 2.81
C ASP A 56 -4.73 7.66 1.33
N VAL A 57 -5.12 8.90 1.06
CA VAL A 57 -5.12 9.51 -0.26
C VAL A 57 -4.66 10.95 -0.07
N SER A 58 -3.55 11.27 -0.72
CA SER A 58 -2.93 12.58 -0.67
C SER A 58 -2.66 13.06 -2.10
N ARG A 59 -2.69 14.39 -2.29
CA ARG A 59 -2.30 15.00 -3.56
C ARG A 59 -0.79 14.86 -3.71
N VAL A 60 -0.34 14.63 -4.95
CA VAL A 60 1.08 14.72 -5.30
C VAL A 60 1.57 16.12 -4.95
N LEU A 61 2.74 16.22 -4.33
CA LEU A 61 3.28 17.48 -3.84
C LEU A 61 4.00 18.27 -4.95
N SER A 62 4.38 17.57 -6.02
CA SER A 62 4.97 18.16 -7.22
C SER A 62 3.97 18.18 -8.38
N ASP A 63 3.91 19.30 -9.10
CA ASP A 63 3.11 19.42 -10.32
C ASP A 63 3.73 18.65 -11.50
N THR A 64 5.02 18.34 -11.41
CA THR A 64 5.77 17.56 -12.41
C THR A 64 6.42 16.32 -11.78
N LEU A 65 6.47 15.22 -12.52
CA LEU A 65 7.12 13.96 -12.11
C LEU A 65 8.58 13.95 -12.55
N ASP A 66 9.32 15.00 -12.21
CA ASP A 66 10.74 15.13 -12.53
C ASP A 66 11.60 14.36 -11.52
N ASP A 67 12.92 14.26 -11.79
CA ASP A 67 13.86 13.63 -10.86
C ASP A 67 13.83 14.32 -9.49
N GLY A 68 13.71 13.52 -8.43
CA GLY A 68 13.54 14.00 -7.06
C GLY A 68 12.13 14.48 -6.69
N ALA A 69 11.12 14.32 -7.55
CA ALA A 69 9.75 14.71 -7.23
C ALA A 69 9.17 13.93 -6.04
N GLU A 70 8.62 14.65 -5.07
CA GLU A 70 7.97 14.04 -3.91
C GLU A 70 6.55 13.60 -4.28
N LEU A 71 6.32 12.28 -4.29
CA LEU A 71 5.04 11.70 -4.70
C LEU A 71 4.07 11.54 -3.53
N TYR A 72 4.61 11.21 -2.36
CA TYR A 72 3.84 10.92 -1.17
C TYR A 72 4.67 11.24 0.07
N SER A 73 4.05 11.92 1.03
CA SER A 73 4.58 12.03 2.38
C SER A 73 3.43 12.00 3.37
N ARG A 74 3.72 11.47 4.57
CA ARG A 74 2.76 11.40 5.66
C ARG A 74 3.34 12.05 6.91
N HIS A 75 2.54 12.88 7.54
CA HIS A 75 2.86 13.43 8.85
C HIS A 75 2.34 12.49 9.94
N PHE A 76 3.17 12.18 10.92
CA PHE A 76 2.79 11.39 12.09
C PHE A 76 3.38 12.04 13.35
N LYS A 77 2.72 11.84 14.49
CA LYS A 77 3.08 12.50 15.76
C LYS A 77 3.86 11.61 16.71
N ASP A 78 3.65 10.30 16.63
CA ASP A 78 4.26 9.33 17.54
C ASP A 78 5.36 8.56 16.80
N TYR A 79 6.60 8.99 17.02
CA TYR A 79 7.77 8.33 16.44
C TYR A 79 8.03 6.95 17.05
N GLY A 80 7.66 6.73 18.32
CA GLY A 80 7.80 5.42 18.97
C GLY A 80 6.88 4.38 18.34
N ALA A 81 5.64 4.76 18.06
CA ALA A 81 4.70 3.91 17.33
C ALA A 81 5.18 3.60 15.90
N TYR A 82 5.74 4.59 15.20
CA TYR A 82 6.30 4.36 13.86
C TYR A 82 7.49 3.40 13.90
N HIS A 83 8.39 3.55 14.87
CA HIS A 83 9.52 2.62 15.07
C HIS A 83 9.07 1.19 15.38
N ALA A 84 7.99 1.01 16.16
CA ALA A 84 7.44 -0.31 16.43
C ALA A 84 6.76 -0.93 15.19
N PHE A 85 6.28 -0.10 14.26
CA PHE A 85 5.59 -0.51 13.04
C PHE A 85 6.55 -0.82 11.88
N GLU A 86 7.56 0.03 11.65
CA GLU A 86 8.42 0.00 10.46
C GLU A 86 9.67 -0.87 10.69
N PRO A 87 9.75 -2.09 10.12
CA PRO A 87 10.87 -2.99 10.35
C PRO A 87 12.20 -2.40 9.88
N LEU A 88 12.20 -1.61 8.81
CA LEU A 88 13.42 -1.01 8.27
C LEU A 88 13.99 0.10 9.15
N LEU A 89 13.19 0.66 10.07
CA LEU A 89 13.63 1.74 10.95
C LEU A 89 14.55 1.25 12.07
N SER A 90 14.45 -0.03 12.44
CA SER A 90 15.24 -0.64 13.51
C SER A 90 16.58 -1.23 13.04
N GLY A 91 16.90 -1.14 11.74
CA GLY A 91 18.22 -1.46 11.19
C GLY A 91 18.54 -2.96 11.05
N GLY A 92 17.57 -3.85 11.26
CA GLY A 92 17.72 -5.29 11.04
C GLY A 92 17.52 -5.66 9.57
N LEU A 93 18.57 -5.56 8.76
CA LEU A 93 18.71 -6.47 7.63
C LEU A 93 19.22 -7.79 8.23
N ASP A 94 18.33 -8.76 8.42
CA ASP A 94 18.77 -10.15 8.48
C ASP A 94 19.14 -10.63 7.07
#